data_AF-A0A412X749-F1
#
_entry.id   AF-A0A412X749-F1
#
_cell.length_a   1.000
_cell.length_b   1.000
_cell.length_c   1.000
_cell.angle_alpha   90.00
_cell.angle_beta   90.00
_cell.angle_gamma   90.00
#
_symmetry.space_group_name_H-M   'P 1'
#
loop_
_entity.id
_entity.type
_entity.pdbx_description
1 polymer ?
#
loop_
_entity_poly.entity_id
_entity_poly.type
_entity_poly.pdbx_seq_one_letter_code
_entity_poly.pdbx_strand_id
1 'polypeptide(L)'
;MGKLPMKQLIYTFKDISIDVIIEKHIELLKNQNQPQRTITNFDKVTCDSSFVAKIETVEGANKSLPRKQILYKKYAFLIHRLIQRCKSNREGNFTRFNSQILQTVLGHVYIDMLKTLETLDIIKVSSSYIPSIQARLIELNPNLPTVSEMKYSSYIEEYSDKMQQELKKYEQIQIQKIKSEMGDSLYDNFTKSLRLLKLTHREEAEDYRDRHHFISLKSKEYFTYILNEYNRGNFNILSVDSNLRIYSILTQSTRIF
;
A
#
# COMPACT_ATOMS: atom_id res chain seq x y z
N MET A 1 -32.08 0.66 -13.45
CA MET A 1 -31.81 -0.75 -13.08
C MET A 1 -30.53 -0.79 -12.25
N GLY A 2 -30.60 -1.25 -11.01
CA GLY A 2 -29.42 -1.40 -10.15
C GLY A 2 -28.51 -2.51 -10.66
N LYS A 3 -27.19 -2.29 -10.63
CA LYS A 3 -26.18 -3.28 -11.00
C LYS A 3 -26.39 -4.52 -10.14
N LEU A 4 -26.65 -5.68 -10.76
CA LEU A 4 -26.75 -6.95 -10.03
C LEU A 4 -25.39 -7.20 -9.36
N PRO A 5 -25.36 -7.54 -8.05
CA PRO A 5 -24.11 -7.85 -7.38
C PRO A 5 -23.48 -9.03 -8.13
N MET A 6 -22.19 -8.93 -8.45
CA MET A 6 -21.42 -10.04 -9.03
C MET A 6 -20.70 -10.78 -7.92
N LYS A 7 -20.61 -12.12 -8.02
CA LYS A 7 -19.74 -12.87 -7.12
C LYS A 7 -18.31 -12.43 -7.40
N GLN A 8 -17.60 -12.09 -6.35
CA GLN A 8 -16.19 -11.73 -6.42
C GLN A 8 -15.38 -12.69 -5.55
N LEU A 9 -14.12 -12.89 -5.94
CA LEU A 9 -13.19 -13.72 -5.20
C LEU A 9 -12.71 -12.92 -3.98
N ILE A 10 -13.08 -13.36 -2.78
CA ILE A 10 -12.76 -12.67 -1.53
C ILE A 10 -11.72 -13.45 -0.75
N TYR A 11 -10.57 -12.82 -0.56
CA TYR A 11 -9.49 -13.30 0.28
C TYR A 11 -9.69 -13.02 1.77
N THR A 12 -9.41 -14.02 2.60
CA THR A 12 -9.36 -13.93 4.07
C THR A 12 -8.23 -14.78 4.64
N PHE A 13 -7.94 -14.65 5.94
CA PHE A 13 -7.10 -15.60 6.64
C PHE A 13 -7.88 -16.88 6.96
N LYS A 14 -7.19 -18.02 6.99
CA LYS A 14 -7.79 -19.31 7.31
C LYS A 14 -8.10 -19.42 8.80
N ASP A 15 -7.12 -19.07 9.63
CA ASP A 15 -7.13 -19.39 11.06
C ASP A 15 -7.32 -18.14 11.96
N ILE A 16 -7.55 -16.97 11.36
CA ILE A 16 -7.77 -15.72 12.09
C ILE A 16 -9.10 -15.10 11.64
N SER A 17 -10.05 -15.02 12.57
CA SER A 17 -11.33 -14.36 12.32
C SER A 17 -11.21 -12.83 12.44
N ILE A 18 -12.06 -12.11 11.71
CA ILE A 18 -12.13 -10.65 11.80
C ILE A 18 -12.59 -10.20 13.19
N ASP A 19 -13.41 -11.00 13.88
CA ASP A 19 -13.88 -10.67 15.23
C ASP A 19 -12.73 -10.62 16.24
N VAL A 20 -11.77 -11.56 16.18
CA VAL A 20 -10.56 -11.52 17.01
C VAL A 20 -9.74 -10.25 16.75
N ILE A 21 -9.64 -9.83 15.49
CA ILE A 21 -8.94 -8.59 15.11
C ILE A 21 -9.66 -7.36 15.68
N ILE A 22 -11.00 -7.32 15.61
CA ILE A 22 -11.82 -6.23 16.17
C ILE A 22 -11.68 -6.16 17.69
N GLU A 23 -11.67 -7.31 18.37
CA GLU A 23 -11.50 -7.35 19.82
C GLU A 23 -10.15 -6.79 20.23
N LYS A 24 -9.07 -7.20 19.53
CA LYS A 24 -7.74 -6.62 19.78
C LYS A 24 -7.70 -5.13 19.48
N HIS A 25 -8.35 -4.66 18.42
CA HIS A 25 -8.45 -3.23 18.11
C HIS A 25 -9.10 -2.45 19.26
N ILE A 26 -10.21 -2.94 19.79
CA ILE A 26 -10.94 -2.29 20.89
C ILE A 26 -10.11 -2.32 22.17
N GLU A 27 -9.42 -3.42 22.47
CA GLU A 27 -8.50 -3.54 23.60
C GLU A 27 -7.39 -2.48 23.51
N LEU A 28 -6.73 -2.37 22.35
CA LEU A 28 -5.66 -1.38 22.13
C LEU A 28 -6.16 0.06 22.27
N LEU A 29 -7.37 0.38 21.78
CA LEU A 29 -7.96 1.70 21.96
C LEU A 29 -8.31 2.00 23.42
N LYS A 30 -8.86 1.02 24.15
CA LYS A 30 -9.14 1.17 25.59
C LYS A 30 -7.87 1.44 26.37
N ASN A 31 -6.79 0.71 26.08
CA ASN A 31 -5.50 0.91 26.74
C ASN A 31 -4.89 2.29 26.42
N GLN A 32 -5.09 2.81 25.20
CA GLN A 32 -4.67 4.17 24.84
C GLN A 32 -5.49 5.27 25.54
N ASN A 33 -6.74 4.98 25.88
CA ASN A 33 -7.62 5.90 26.58
C ASN A 33 -7.45 5.88 28.10
N GLN A 34 -6.74 4.88 28.64
CA GLN A 34 -6.44 4.84 30.07
C GLN A 34 -5.35 5.87 30.42
N PRO A 35 -5.48 6.56 31.58
CA PRO A 35 -4.43 7.42 32.08
C PRO A 35 -3.15 6.61 32.32
N GLN A 36 -2.03 7.10 31.84
CA GLN A 36 -0.74 6.45 32.05
C GLN A 36 0.02 7.17 33.16
N ARG A 37 0.56 6.40 34.11
CA ARG A 37 1.41 6.90 35.18
C ARG A 37 2.87 6.72 34.77
N THR A 38 3.58 7.82 34.64
CA THR A 38 5.00 7.82 34.26
C THR A 38 5.83 8.36 35.42
N ILE A 39 6.92 7.66 35.74
CA ILE A 39 7.89 8.14 36.73
C ILE A 39 8.78 9.18 36.04
N THR A 40 8.72 10.43 36.47
CA THR A 40 9.43 11.54 35.81
C THR A 40 10.83 11.78 36.33
N ASN A 41 11.17 11.22 37.50
CA ASN A 41 12.48 11.32 38.13
C ASN A 41 13.25 9.99 38.13
N PHE A 42 13.03 9.13 37.13
CA PHE A 42 13.70 7.82 37.04
C PHE A 42 15.23 7.96 36.91
N ASP A 43 15.68 9.07 36.33
CA ASP A 43 17.09 9.48 36.24
C ASP A 43 17.76 9.74 37.61
N LYS A 44 16.96 9.89 38.68
CA LYS A 44 17.43 10.19 40.04
C LYS A 44 17.35 8.99 40.99
N VAL A 45 17.13 7.79 40.46
CA VAL A 45 17.12 6.56 41.25
C VAL A 45 18.50 6.32 41.84
N THR A 46 18.57 6.26 43.18
CA THR A 46 19.76 5.92 43.95
C THR A 46 19.65 4.50 44.51
N CYS A 47 20.77 3.87 44.83
CA CYS A 47 20.81 2.53 45.43
C CYS A 47 20.50 2.52 46.94
N ASP A 48 20.26 3.69 47.54
CA ASP A 48 19.83 3.83 48.93
C ASP A 48 18.31 3.92 49.04
N SER A 49 17.79 3.79 50.25
CA SER A 49 16.35 3.85 50.52
C SER A 49 15.76 5.28 50.48
N SER A 50 16.48 6.27 49.95
CA SER A 50 16.04 7.68 49.96
C SER A 50 15.21 8.08 48.73
N PHE A 51 15.17 7.23 47.71
CA PHE A 51 14.44 7.53 46.47
C PHE A 51 12.92 7.57 46.68
N VAL A 52 12.30 8.69 46.29
CA VAL A 52 10.84 8.85 46.22
C VAL A 52 10.44 9.10 44.77
N ALA A 53 9.64 8.20 44.21
CA ALA A 53 9.17 8.31 42.83
C ALA A 53 8.19 9.49 42.68
N LYS A 54 8.48 10.39 41.74
CA LYS A 54 7.54 11.40 41.25
C LYS A 54 6.74 10.79 40.11
N ILE A 55 5.44 10.66 40.33
CA ILE A 55 4.53 10.07 39.36
C ILE A 55 3.69 11.18 38.76
N GLU A 56 3.83 11.40 37.45
CA GLU A 56 2.89 12.22 36.70
C GLU A 56 1.87 11.31 36.02
N THR A 57 0.60 11.73 36.06
CA THR A 57 -0.48 11.05 35.34
C THR A 57 -0.74 11.79 34.05
N VAL A 58 -0.43 11.16 32.92
CA VAL A 58 -0.76 11.67 31.59
C VAL A 58 -2.17 11.22 31.26
N GLU A 59 -3.06 12.17 30.93
CA GLU A 59 -4.42 11.86 30.50
C GLU A 59 -4.40 10.99 29.23
N GLY A 60 -5.31 10.03 29.15
CA GLY A 60 -5.42 9.15 27.99
C GLY A 60 -5.86 9.89 26.73
N ALA A 61 -5.69 9.27 25.56
CA ALA A 61 -5.95 9.90 24.27
C ALA A 61 -7.43 10.23 23.98
N ASN A 62 -8.36 9.88 24.89
CA ASN A 62 -9.81 10.15 24.82
C ASN A 62 -10.45 9.87 23.43
N LYS A 63 -10.01 8.80 22.76
CA LYS A 63 -10.56 8.39 21.46
C LYS A 63 -11.92 7.73 21.63
N SER A 64 -12.88 8.06 20.77
CA SER A 64 -14.17 7.37 20.75
C SER A 64 -14.04 5.93 20.25
N LEU A 65 -14.79 5.01 20.85
CA LEU A 65 -14.79 3.61 20.43
C LEU A 65 -15.65 3.41 19.16
N PRO A 66 -15.08 2.90 18.06
CA PRO A 66 -15.84 2.65 16.84
C PRO A 66 -16.91 1.57 17.04
N ARG A 67 -18.04 1.68 16.32
CA ARG A 67 -19.05 0.61 16.28
C ARG A 67 -18.47 -0.64 15.62
N LYS A 68 -18.55 -1.80 16.30
CA LYS A 68 -18.04 -3.10 15.81
C LYS A 68 -18.45 -3.42 14.37
N GLN A 69 -19.72 -3.21 14.02
CA GLN A 69 -20.24 -3.47 12.67
C GLN A 69 -19.55 -2.63 11.57
N ILE A 70 -19.23 -1.36 11.85
CA ILE A 70 -18.53 -0.49 10.91
C ILE A 70 -17.07 -0.96 10.77
N LEU A 71 -16.45 -1.30 11.89
CA LEU A 71 -15.07 -1.76 11.93
C LEU A 71 -14.89 -3.09 11.21
N TYR A 72 -15.85 -4.01 11.32
CA TYR A 72 -15.89 -5.27 10.58
C TYR A 72 -15.80 -5.05 9.07
N LYS A 73 -16.67 -4.20 8.51
CA LYS A 73 -16.69 -3.92 7.07
C LYS A 73 -15.34 -3.36 6.59
N LYS A 74 -14.74 -2.46 7.37
CA LYS A 74 -13.43 -1.86 7.09
C LYS A 74 -12.30 -2.89 7.12
N TYR A 75 -12.25 -3.75 8.14
CA TYR A 75 -11.23 -4.80 8.25
C TYR A 75 -11.38 -5.84 7.14
N ALA A 76 -12.61 -6.28 6.85
CA ALA A 76 -12.86 -7.22 5.78
C ALA A 76 -12.34 -6.71 4.44
N PHE A 77 -12.60 -5.44 4.12
CA PHE A 77 -12.05 -4.80 2.92
C PHE A 77 -10.52 -4.67 2.98
N LEU A 78 -9.95 -4.18 4.08
CA LEU A 78 -8.50 -3.98 4.21
C LEU A 78 -7.73 -5.30 4.07
N ILE A 79 -8.17 -6.35 4.76
CA ILE A 79 -7.57 -7.70 4.72
C ILE A 79 -7.67 -8.28 3.31
N HIS A 80 -8.87 -8.23 2.71
CA HIS A 80 -9.09 -8.65 1.33
C HIS A 80 -8.09 -7.98 0.39
N ARG A 81 -7.95 -6.66 0.49
CA ARG A 81 -7.10 -5.86 -0.39
C ARG A 81 -5.61 -6.09 -0.13
N LEU A 82 -5.20 -6.27 1.13
CA LEU A 82 -3.83 -6.63 1.51
C LEU A 82 -3.43 -7.96 0.86
N ILE A 83 -4.19 -9.02 1.11
CA ILE A 83 -3.89 -10.36 0.58
C ILE A 83 -3.89 -10.33 -0.95
N GLN A 84 -4.91 -9.71 -1.56
CA GLN A 84 -5.01 -9.62 -3.02
C GLN A 84 -3.77 -8.95 -3.62
N ARG A 85 -3.33 -7.82 -3.06
CA ARG A 85 -2.17 -7.09 -3.58
C ARG A 85 -0.87 -7.85 -3.34
N CYS A 86 -0.65 -8.44 -2.17
CA CYS A 86 0.54 -9.25 -1.90
C CYS A 86 0.62 -10.46 -2.84
N LYS A 87 -0.49 -11.18 -3.05
CA LYS A 87 -0.52 -12.32 -4.00
C LYS A 87 -0.32 -11.92 -5.46
N SER A 88 -0.77 -10.71 -5.82
CA SER A 88 -0.64 -10.21 -7.19
C SER A 88 0.72 -9.54 -7.44
N ASN A 89 1.48 -9.25 -6.38
CA ASN A 89 2.77 -8.59 -6.50
C ASN A 89 3.85 -9.63 -6.85
N ARG A 90 4.58 -9.38 -7.94
CA ARG A 90 5.65 -10.27 -8.40
C ARG A 90 6.87 -10.22 -7.49
N GLU A 91 7.05 -9.12 -6.75
CA GLU A 91 8.23 -8.87 -5.91
C GLU A 91 8.15 -9.55 -4.53
N GLY A 92 7.05 -10.22 -4.19
CA GLY A 92 6.89 -10.99 -2.94
C GLY A 92 5.67 -10.61 -2.11
N ASN A 93 5.63 -11.06 -0.85
CA ASN A 93 4.49 -10.90 0.07
C ASN A 93 4.28 -9.49 0.62
N PHE A 94 4.71 -8.45 -0.09
CA PHE A 94 4.56 -7.06 0.34
C PHE A 94 3.76 -6.21 -0.65
N THR A 95 3.23 -5.11 -0.14
CA THR A 95 2.49 -4.12 -0.91
C THR A 95 2.75 -2.72 -0.35
N ARG A 96 2.42 -1.70 -1.15
CA ARG A 96 2.43 -0.31 -0.74
C ARG A 96 1.04 0.28 -0.95
N PHE A 97 0.57 1.00 0.05
CA PHE A 97 -0.68 1.75 -0.03
C PHE A 97 -0.41 3.23 0.13
N ASN A 98 -1.05 4.04 -0.71
CA ASN A 98 -1.06 5.48 -0.51
C ASN A 98 -1.86 5.80 0.76
N SER A 99 -1.21 6.45 1.73
CA SER A 99 -1.78 6.79 3.03
C SER A 99 -2.98 7.72 2.92
N GLN A 100 -2.94 8.70 2.01
CA GLN A 100 -4.04 9.61 1.77
C GLN A 100 -5.28 8.87 1.23
N ILE A 101 -5.07 7.95 0.28
CA ILE A 101 -6.17 7.15 -0.26
C ILE A 101 -6.75 6.23 0.81
N LEU A 102 -5.92 5.56 1.61
CA LEU A 102 -6.41 4.74 2.73
C LEU A 102 -7.19 5.57 3.74
N GLN A 103 -6.71 6.76 4.07
CA GLN A 103 -7.38 7.67 4.99
C GLN A 103 -8.74 8.12 4.45
N THR A 104 -8.86 8.43 3.16
CA THR A 104 -10.14 8.80 2.55
C THR A 104 -11.11 7.62 2.53
N VAL A 105 -10.64 6.42 2.20
CA VAL A 105 -11.48 5.22 2.06
C VAL A 105 -11.92 4.66 3.41
N LEU A 106 -11.00 4.57 4.37
CA LEU A 106 -11.21 3.92 5.66
C LEU A 106 -11.41 4.92 6.81
N GLY A 107 -11.17 6.21 6.61
CA GLY A 107 -11.14 7.23 7.67
C GLY A 107 -9.88 7.14 8.54
N HIS A 108 -9.73 8.06 9.49
CA HIS A 108 -8.57 8.15 10.40
C HIS A 108 -8.28 6.86 11.18
N VAL A 109 -9.28 5.99 11.38
CA VAL A 109 -9.14 4.69 12.05
C VAL A 109 -8.18 3.74 11.34
N TYR A 110 -7.84 3.97 10.06
CA TYR A 110 -6.94 3.09 9.31
C TYR A 110 -5.57 2.93 9.97
N ILE A 111 -5.07 3.97 10.65
CA ILE A 111 -3.77 3.94 11.36
C ILE A 111 -3.85 2.93 12.51
N ASP A 112 -4.90 3.03 13.33
CA ASP A 112 -5.14 2.10 14.44
C ASP A 112 -5.42 0.68 13.90
N MET A 113 -6.04 0.56 12.72
CA MET A 113 -6.23 -0.73 12.06
C MET A 113 -4.90 -1.39 11.68
N LEU A 114 -3.99 -0.65 11.03
CA LEU A 114 -2.66 -1.16 10.67
C LEU A 114 -1.85 -1.53 11.91
N LYS A 115 -1.88 -0.70 12.96
CA LYS A 115 -1.21 -1.00 14.23
C LYS A 115 -1.76 -2.27 14.89
N THR A 116 -3.07 -2.50 14.81
CA THR A 116 -3.70 -3.72 15.33
C THR A 116 -3.21 -4.96 14.57
N LEU A 117 -3.18 -4.89 13.23
CA LEU A 117 -2.69 -6.00 12.40
C LEU A 117 -1.20 -6.29 12.67
N GLU A 118 -0.40 -5.25 12.89
CA GLU A 118 1.02 -5.39 13.26
C GLU A 118 1.18 -6.01 14.65
N THR A 119 0.36 -5.61 15.62
CA THR A 119 0.38 -6.18 16.98
C THR A 119 -0.01 -7.67 17.00
N LEU A 120 -0.85 -8.09 16.06
CA LEU A 120 -1.25 -9.50 15.87
C LEU A 120 -0.27 -10.30 15.01
N ASP A 121 0.89 -9.73 14.66
CA ASP A 121 1.88 -10.33 13.75
C ASP A 121 1.27 -10.76 12.39
N ILE A 122 0.21 -10.07 11.95
CA ILE A 122 -0.42 -10.31 10.65
C ILE A 122 0.36 -9.60 9.53
N ILE A 123 0.87 -8.41 9.83
CA ILE A 123 1.68 -7.62 8.92
C ILE A 123 2.92 -7.08 9.64
N LYS A 124 3.94 -6.73 8.85
CA LYS A 124 5.04 -5.86 9.29
C LYS A 124 5.00 -4.57 8.49
N VAL A 125 5.09 -3.43 9.17
CA VAL A 125 5.14 -2.12 8.50
C VAL A 125 6.56 -1.59 8.56
N SER A 126 7.18 -1.35 7.41
CA SER A 126 8.54 -0.80 7.38
C SER A 126 8.59 0.59 7.99
N SER A 127 9.63 0.84 8.80
CA SER A 127 9.96 2.15 9.36
C SER A 127 10.48 3.13 8.30
N SER A 128 10.89 2.65 7.12
CA SER A 128 11.37 3.45 6.00
C SER A 128 10.21 4.19 5.32
N TYR A 129 9.66 5.19 5.99
CA TYR A 129 8.67 6.13 5.45
C TYR A 129 9.38 7.42 5.07
N ILE A 130 9.36 7.76 3.78
CA ILE A 130 9.76 9.09 3.32
C ILE A 130 8.48 9.79 2.87
N PRO A 131 7.99 10.79 3.63
CA PRO A 131 6.83 11.60 3.24
C PRO A 131 7.00 12.08 1.79
N SER A 132 5.94 12.04 0.99
CA SER A 132 5.91 12.45 -0.43
C SER A 132 6.77 11.66 -1.43
N ILE A 133 7.64 10.75 -0.97
CA ILE A 133 8.56 10.00 -1.86
C ILE A 133 8.23 8.51 -1.88
N GLN A 134 7.94 7.90 -0.73
CA GLN A 134 7.68 6.46 -0.67
C GLN A 134 6.59 6.10 0.33
N ALA A 135 5.54 5.44 -0.17
CA ALA A 135 4.52 4.83 0.67
C ALA A 135 5.12 3.73 1.56
N ARG A 136 4.63 3.61 2.80
CA ARG A 136 5.09 2.57 3.74
C ARG A 136 4.92 1.19 3.11
N LEU A 137 5.99 0.40 3.14
CA LEU A 137 5.95 -0.99 2.75
C LEU A 137 5.23 -1.78 3.85
N ILE A 138 4.25 -2.57 3.44
CA ILE A 138 3.50 -3.47 4.30
C ILE A 138 3.74 -4.87 3.81
N GLU A 139 4.36 -5.70 4.64
CA GLU A 139 4.61 -7.11 4.37
C GLU A 139 3.56 -7.95 5.09
N LEU A 140 2.98 -8.91 4.39
CA LEU A 140 2.09 -9.90 4.97
C LEU A 140 2.94 -11.01 5.60
N ASN A 141 2.60 -11.46 6.81
CA ASN A 141 3.29 -12.58 7.43
C ASN A 141 3.19 -13.84 6.53
N PRO A 142 4.31 -14.37 6.02
CA PRO A 142 4.30 -15.50 5.09
C PRO A 142 3.79 -16.79 5.72
N ASN A 143 3.83 -16.90 7.04
CA ASN A 143 3.40 -18.08 7.78
C ASN A 143 1.87 -18.13 7.98
N LEU A 144 1.14 -17.06 7.65
CA LEU A 144 -0.31 -17.02 7.82
C LEU A 144 -1.01 -17.58 6.57
N PRO A 145 -1.71 -18.72 6.68
CA PRO A 145 -2.44 -19.27 5.55
C PRO A 145 -3.62 -18.38 5.19
N THR A 146 -3.77 -18.15 3.88
CA THR A 146 -4.86 -17.36 3.31
C THR A 146 -5.74 -18.23 2.43
N VAL A 147 -7.05 -18.01 2.50
CA VAL A 147 -8.06 -18.69 1.69
C VAL A 147 -8.78 -17.68 0.82
N SER A 148 -9.44 -18.17 -0.23
CA SER A 148 -10.25 -17.33 -1.13
C SER A 148 -11.55 -18.03 -1.46
N GLU A 149 -12.65 -17.29 -1.43
CA GLU A 149 -13.99 -17.81 -1.66
C GLU A 149 -14.77 -16.89 -2.61
N MET A 150 -15.51 -17.46 -3.56
CA MET A 150 -16.40 -16.71 -4.44
C MET A 150 -17.71 -16.39 -3.74
N LYS A 151 -17.90 -15.14 -3.32
CA LYS A 151 -19.11 -14.70 -2.61
C LYS A 151 -19.54 -13.27 -2.94
N TYR A 152 -20.77 -12.95 -2.55
CA TYR A 152 -21.29 -11.59 -2.61
C TYR A 152 -20.88 -10.82 -1.36
N SER A 153 -20.40 -9.59 -1.54
CA SER A 153 -20.11 -8.68 -0.42
C SER A 153 -20.31 -7.25 -0.87
N SER A 154 -21.46 -6.68 -0.50
CA SER A 154 -21.82 -5.31 -0.86
C SER A 154 -20.87 -4.28 -0.25
N TYR A 155 -20.36 -4.53 0.95
CA TYR A 155 -19.43 -3.62 1.60
C TYR A 155 -18.02 -3.70 1.00
N ILE A 156 -17.55 -4.87 0.56
CA ILE A 156 -16.25 -4.95 -0.16
C ILE A 156 -16.35 -4.24 -1.50
N GLU A 157 -17.48 -4.39 -2.21
CA GLU A 157 -17.74 -3.63 -3.45
C GLU A 157 -17.77 -2.12 -3.18
N GLU A 158 -18.51 -1.66 -2.18
CA GLU A 158 -18.59 -0.25 -1.78
C GLU A 158 -17.21 0.37 -1.51
N TYR A 159 -16.38 -0.28 -0.69
CA TYR A 159 -15.04 0.23 -0.39
C TYR A 159 -14.08 0.10 -1.58
N SER A 160 -14.27 -0.90 -2.45
CA SER A 160 -13.48 -1.04 -3.68
C SER A 160 -13.78 0.09 -4.66
N ASP A 161 -15.06 0.41 -4.86
CA ASP A 161 -15.50 1.51 -5.71
C ASP A 161 -14.97 2.86 -5.19
N LYS A 162 -15.08 3.10 -3.87
CA LYS A 162 -14.48 4.27 -3.21
C LYS A 162 -12.98 4.35 -3.48
N MET A 163 -12.25 3.26 -3.29
CA MET A 163 -10.81 3.23 -3.52
C MET A 163 -10.44 3.49 -4.98
N GLN A 164 -11.19 2.92 -5.93
CA GLN A 164 -10.97 3.16 -7.35
C GLN A 164 -11.24 4.62 -7.76
N GLN A 165 -12.27 5.25 -7.19
CA GLN A 165 -12.54 6.66 -7.43
C GLN A 165 -11.40 7.55 -6.92
N GLU A 166 -10.90 7.29 -5.72
CA GLU A 166 -9.77 8.05 -5.16
C GLU A 166 -8.46 7.82 -5.92
N LEU A 167 -8.22 6.60 -6.41
CA LEU A 167 -7.08 6.31 -7.29
C LEU A 167 -7.16 7.11 -8.60
N LYS A 168 -8.33 7.16 -9.24
CA LYS A 168 -8.53 7.97 -10.46
C LYS A 168 -8.28 9.46 -10.24
N LYS A 169 -8.75 10.01 -9.12
CA LYS A 169 -8.48 11.42 -8.75
C LYS A 169 -6.98 11.66 -8.56
N TYR A 170 -6.30 10.74 -7.86
CA TYR A 170 -4.86 10.83 -7.66
C TYR A 170 -4.10 10.79 -8.99
N GLU A 171 -4.44 9.87 -9.89
CA GLU A 171 -3.87 9.78 -11.25
C GLU A 171 -4.09 11.07 -12.05
N GLN A 172 -5.29 11.65 -12.00
CA GLN A 172 -5.58 12.94 -12.65
C GLN A 172 -4.71 14.08 -12.13
N ILE A 173 -4.50 14.17 -10.82
CA ILE A 173 -3.63 15.19 -10.21
C ILE A 173 -2.18 15.01 -10.67
N GLN A 174 -1.69 13.77 -10.77
CA GLN A 174 -0.34 13.51 -11.29
C GLN A 174 -0.21 13.93 -12.76
N ILE A 175 -1.20 13.60 -13.58
CA ILE A 175 -1.25 14.00 -14.99
C ILE A 175 -1.26 15.53 -15.13
N GLN A 176 -2.07 16.23 -14.32
CA GLN A 176 -2.11 17.70 -14.31
C GLN A 176 -0.77 18.31 -13.92
N LYS A 177 -0.08 17.73 -12.93
CA LYS A 177 1.26 18.17 -12.55
C LYS A 177 2.25 18.02 -13.70
N ILE A 178 2.26 16.86 -14.37
CA ILE A 178 3.11 16.61 -15.54
C ILE A 178 2.78 17.61 -16.66
N LYS A 179 1.50 17.83 -16.96
CA LYS A 179 1.05 18.80 -17.96
C LYS A 179 1.47 20.23 -17.60
N SER A 180 1.46 20.61 -16.33
CA SER A 180 1.90 21.94 -15.89
C SER A 180 3.40 22.18 -16.08
N GLU A 181 4.22 21.13 -15.99
CA GLU A 181 5.68 21.22 -16.20
C GLU A 181 6.04 21.13 -17.69
N MET A 182 5.40 20.23 -18.43
CA MET A 182 5.75 19.90 -19.82
C MET A 182 4.98 20.71 -20.88
N GLY A 183 3.79 21.20 -20.53
CA GLY A 183 2.81 21.76 -21.46
C GLY A 183 1.89 20.69 -22.08
N ASP A 184 0.61 21.05 -22.23
CA ASP A 184 -0.45 20.15 -22.71
C ASP A 184 -0.16 19.55 -24.09
N SER A 185 0.24 20.39 -25.05
CA SER A 185 0.52 19.96 -26.43
C SER A 185 1.64 18.92 -26.49
N LEU A 186 2.72 19.15 -25.74
CA LEU A 186 3.86 18.24 -25.71
C LEU A 186 3.48 16.92 -25.00
N TYR A 187 2.75 16.99 -23.88
CA TYR A 187 2.25 15.81 -23.19
C TYR A 187 1.35 14.95 -24.10
N ASP A 188 0.38 15.56 -24.78
CA ASP A 188 -0.59 14.85 -25.60
C ASP A 188 0.10 14.20 -26.82
N ASN A 189 1.03 14.91 -27.47
CA ASN A 189 1.78 14.39 -28.61
C ASN A 189 2.78 13.29 -28.20
N PHE A 190 3.47 13.45 -27.07
CA PHE A 190 4.37 12.43 -26.55
C PHE A 190 3.60 11.17 -26.16
N THR A 191 2.48 11.32 -25.45
CA THR A 191 1.60 10.19 -25.08
C THR A 191 1.02 9.47 -26.30
N LYS A 192 0.63 10.20 -27.35
CA LYS A 192 0.22 9.58 -28.63
C LYS A 192 1.36 8.76 -29.23
N SER A 193 2.57 9.33 -29.27
CA SER A 193 3.76 8.65 -29.82
C SER A 193 4.09 7.38 -29.02
N LEU A 194 4.05 7.47 -27.69
CA LEU A 194 4.25 6.35 -26.77
C LEU A 194 3.27 5.19 -27.04
N ARG A 195 1.99 5.48 -27.32
CA ARG A 195 0.98 4.46 -27.63
C ARG A 195 1.20 3.73 -28.97
N LEU A 196 2.01 4.30 -29.86
CA LEU A 196 2.36 3.67 -31.14
C LEU A 196 3.53 2.69 -31.00
N LEU A 197 4.22 2.67 -29.85
CA LEU A 197 5.35 1.80 -29.62
C LEU A 197 4.93 0.33 -29.60
N LYS A 198 5.71 -0.48 -30.31
CA LYS A 198 5.57 -1.93 -30.36
C LYS A 198 6.97 -2.53 -30.28
N LEU A 199 7.09 -3.63 -29.53
CA LEU A 199 8.31 -4.42 -29.53
C LEU A 199 8.27 -5.34 -30.76
N THR A 200 9.02 -5.00 -31.81
CA THR A 200 9.04 -5.76 -33.07
C THR A 200 9.83 -7.06 -32.96
N HIS A 201 10.95 -7.04 -32.23
CA HIS A 201 11.89 -8.17 -32.07
C HIS A 201 11.76 -8.79 -30.68
N ARG A 202 10.57 -9.31 -30.36
CA ARG A 202 10.29 -9.82 -29.01
C ARG A 202 11.05 -11.13 -28.75
N GLU A 203 11.03 -12.05 -29.69
CA GLU A 203 11.66 -13.36 -29.54
C GLU A 203 13.17 -13.21 -29.34
N GLU A 204 13.79 -12.30 -30.10
CA GLU A 204 15.21 -11.97 -29.99
C GLU A 204 15.54 -11.31 -28.66
N ALA A 205 14.65 -10.48 -28.12
CA ALA A 205 14.83 -9.87 -26.80
C ALA A 205 14.68 -10.87 -25.65
N GLU A 206 13.76 -11.85 -25.78
CA GLU A 206 13.61 -12.94 -24.81
C GLU A 206 14.82 -13.90 -24.87
N ASP A 207 15.29 -14.23 -26.07
CA ASP A 207 16.50 -15.02 -26.27
C ASP A 207 17.75 -14.30 -25.71
N TYR A 208 17.87 -12.99 -25.93
CA TYR A 208 18.90 -12.18 -25.28
C TYR A 208 18.81 -12.27 -23.75
N ARG A 209 17.62 -12.11 -23.15
CA ARG A 209 17.43 -12.24 -21.69
C ARG A 209 17.91 -13.60 -21.17
N ASP A 210 17.73 -14.65 -21.94
CA ASP A 210 18.06 -16.01 -21.51
C ASP A 210 19.55 -16.32 -21.65
N ARG A 211 20.20 -15.80 -22.70
CA ARG A 211 21.64 -15.99 -22.96
C ARG A 211 22.55 -14.96 -22.30
N HIS A 212 22.04 -13.76 -22.00
CA HIS A 212 22.85 -12.66 -21.46
C HIS A 212 23.20 -12.85 -19.98
N HIS A 213 24.45 -12.58 -19.63
CA HIS A 213 24.92 -12.59 -18.25
C HIS A 213 24.66 -11.23 -17.58
N PHE A 214 23.56 -11.14 -16.83
CA PHE A 214 23.22 -9.94 -16.06
C PHE A 214 24.08 -9.81 -14.80
N ILE A 215 24.51 -8.58 -14.50
CA ILE A 215 25.30 -8.23 -13.30
C ILE A 215 24.60 -8.65 -12.00
N SER A 216 23.27 -8.67 -11.99
CA SER A 216 22.47 -9.13 -10.85
C SER A 216 21.14 -9.75 -11.29
N LEU A 217 20.55 -10.58 -10.42
CA LEU A 217 19.19 -11.10 -10.62
C LEU A 217 18.18 -9.95 -10.83
N LYS A 218 18.30 -8.88 -10.04
CA LYS A 218 17.45 -7.69 -10.14
C LYS A 218 17.53 -7.03 -11.52
N SER A 219 18.71 -7.01 -12.14
CA SER A 219 18.89 -6.49 -13.50
C SER A 219 18.18 -7.36 -14.54
N LYS A 220 18.21 -8.69 -14.40
CA LYS A 220 17.46 -9.63 -15.26
C LYS A 220 15.95 -9.49 -15.09
N GLU A 221 15.48 -9.37 -13.85
CA GLU A 221 14.08 -9.13 -13.52
C GLU A 221 13.59 -7.80 -14.09
N TYR A 222 14.41 -6.75 -13.98
CA TYR A 222 14.10 -5.45 -14.56
C TYR A 222 13.98 -5.50 -16.08
N PHE A 223 14.91 -6.18 -16.77
CA PHE A 223 14.79 -6.40 -18.22
C PHE A 223 13.50 -7.13 -18.58
N THR A 224 13.15 -8.17 -17.82
CA THR A 224 11.90 -8.92 -17.98
C THR A 224 10.66 -8.05 -17.73
N TYR A 225 10.73 -7.13 -16.76
CA TYR A 225 9.68 -6.16 -16.50
C TYR A 225 9.46 -5.25 -17.71
N ILE A 226 10.52 -4.69 -18.29
CA ILE A 226 10.43 -3.85 -19.49
C ILE A 226 9.72 -4.59 -20.63
N LEU A 227 10.15 -5.82 -20.95
CA LEU A 227 9.50 -6.63 -22.01
C LEU A 227 8.01 -6.84 -21.75
N ASN A 228 7.60 -7.04 -20.50
CA ASN A 228 6.20 -7.28 -20.16
C ASN A 228 5.34 -6.02 -20.27
N GLU A 229 5.88 -4.86 -19.92
CA GLU A 229 5.15 -3.60 -20.01
C GLU A 229 4.92 -3.15 -21.46
N TYR A 230 5.86 -3.46 -22.38
CA TYR A 230 5.63 -3.31 -23.82
C TYR A 230 4.39 -4.11 -24.29
N ASN A 231 4.21 -5.35 -23.81
CA ASN A 231 3.02 -6.14 -24.14
C ASN A 231 1.72 -5.54 -23.57
N ARG A 232 1.80 -4.89 -22.41
CA ARG A 232 0.65 -4.25 -21.77
C ARG A 232 0.27 -2.92 -22.43
N GLY A 233 1.11 -2.39 -23.31
CA GLY A 233 0.95 -1.06 -23.87
C GLY A 233 1.04 0.06 -22.82
N ASN A 234 1.66 -0.24 -21.66
CA ASN A 234 1.70 0.69 -20.54
C ASN A 234 2.90 1.64 -20.67
N PHE A 235 2.75 2.62 -21.56
CA PHE A 235 3.80 3.58 -21.88
C PHE A 235 3.60 4.93 -21.15
N ASN A 236 2.95 4.94 -19.99
CA ASN A 236 2.62 6.19 -19.30
C ASN A 236 3.89 6.99 -18.89
N ILE A 237 3.78 8.32 -18.94
CA ILE A 237 4.78 9.22 -18.35
C ILE A 237 4.66 9.11 -16.83
N LEU A 238 5.76 8.76 -16.17
CA LEU A 238 5.83 8.58 -14.72
C LEU A 238 6.08 9.91 -14.01
N SER A 239 6.98 10.73 -14.56
CA SER A 239 7.28 12.07 -14.07
C SER A 239 8.01 12.89 -15.12
N VAL A 240 8.03 14.20 -14.92
CA VAL A 240 8.92 15.15 -15.61
C VAL A 240 9.72 15.86 -14.51
N ASP A 241 10.94 16.30 -14.80
CA ASP A 241 11.70 17.14 -13.88
C ASP A 241 11.84 18.57 -14.40
N SER A 242 12.43 19.44 -13.59
CA SER A 242 12.62 20.86 -13.91
C SER A 242 13.45 21.12 -15.17
N ASN A 243 14.20 20.12 -15.65
CA ASN A 243 14.98 20.20 -16.89
C ASN A 243 14.21 19.60 -18.08
N LEU A 244 12.89 19.37 -17.92
CA LEU A 244 12.01 18.75 -18.89
C LEU A 244 12.43 17.32 -19.30
N ARG A 245 13.19 16.63 -18.46
CA ARG A 245 13.51 15.22 -18.72
C ARG A 245 12.30 14.38 -18.40
N ILE A 246 11.91 13.56 -19.37
CA ILE A 246 10.69 12.75 -19.32
C ILE A 246 11.06 11.37 -18.80
N TYR A 247 10.46 10.96 -17.68
CA TYR A 247 10.63 9.62 -17.15
C TYR A 247 9.45 8.77 -17.61
N SER A 248 9.73 7.80 -18.47
CA SER A 248 8.79 6.80 -18.95
C SER A 248 9.53 5.48 -19.08
N ILE A 249 8.82 4.41 -19.41
CA ILE A 249 9.46 3.12 -19.65
C ILE A 249 10.60 3.18 -20.68
N LEU A 250 10.53 4.08 -21.66
CA LEU A 250 11.59 4.29 -22.66
C LEU A 250 12.86 4.89 -22.09
N THR A 251 12.74 5.85 -21.18
CA THR A 251 13.91 6.53 -20.62
C THR A 251 14.50 5.75 -19.44
N GLN A 252 13.75 4.76 -18.94
CA GLN A 252 14.18 3.83 -17.90
C GLN A 252 14.64 2.48 -18.47
N SER A 253 14.30 2.10 -19.70
CA SER A 253 14.86 0.91 -20.33
C SER A 253 16.38 1.09 -20.45
N THR A 254 17.16 0.21 -19.81
CA THR A 254 18.59 0.05 -20.11
C THR A 254 18.73 0.01 -21.61
N ARG A 255 19.52 0.90 -22.21
CA ARG A 255 19.65 1.05 -23.67
C ARG A 255 19.64 -0.34 -24.34
N ILE A 256 18.49 -0.74 -24.88
CA ILE A 256 18.32 -1.98 -25.67
C ILE A 256 18.64 -1.65 -27.14
N PHE A 257 19.51 -0.66 -27.35
CA PHE A 257 19.98 -0.21 -28.65
C PHE A 257 21.48 -0.40 -28.69
#